data_AF-A0A3N8RTW2-F1
#
_entry.id   AF-A0A3N8RTW2-F1
#
_cell.length_a   1.000
_cell.length_b   1.000
_cell.length_c   1.000
_cell.angle_alpha   90.00
_cell.angle_beta   90.00
_cell.angle_gamma   90.00
#
_symmetry.space_group_name_H-M   'P 1'
#
loop_
_entity.id
_entity.type
_entity.pdbx_description
1 polymer ?
#
loop_
_entity_poly.entity_id
_entity_poly.type
_entity_poly.pdbx_seq_one_letter_code
_entity_poly.pdbx_strand_id
1 'polypeptide(L)'
;MSVGTVQNVLLCMPVASDQSSALDQQVCPPSGTQYFHLQTQQVYVIDPASQPFLDGLAVPFDYTAAGGFFALAFSMVVGIWMVSASAGSILSLVKRG
;
A
#
# COMPACT_ATOMS: atom_id res chain seq x y z
N MET A 1 -1.05 0.64 14.42
CA MET A 1 -1.36 -0.79 14.28
C MET A 1 -0.18 -1.43 13.55
N SER A 2 0.46 -2.44 14.13
CA SER A 2 1.62 -3.11 13.49
C SER A 2 1.13 -3.95 12.31
N VAL A 3 1.63 -3.66 11.10
CA VAL A 3 1.15 -4.28 9.84
C VAL A 3 1.72 -5.69 9.63
N GLY A 4 2.65 -6.11 10.49
CA GLY A 4 3.29 -7.41 10.47
C GLY A 4 4.40 -7.52 11.52
N THR A 5 5.04 -8.69 11.59
CA THR A 5 6.20 -8.96 12.45
C THR A 5 7.37 -9.45 11.62
N VAL A 6 8.60 -9.04 11.97
CA VAL A 6 9.81 -9.63 11.40
C VAL A 6 9.97 -11.01 12.00
N GLN A 7 9.96 -12.05 11.17
CA GLN A 7 10.27 -13.41 11.60
C GLN A 7 11.48 -13.93 10.84
N ASN A 8 12.30 -14.69 11.56
CA ASN A 8 13.37 -15.46 10.95
C ASN A 8 12.77 -16.77 10.47
N VAL A 9 12.72 -16.94 9.15
CA VAL A 9 12.22 -18.16 8.53
C VAL A 9 13.41 -18.96 8.03
N LEU A 10 13.37 -20.28 8.19
CA LEU A 10 14.33 -21.19 7.60
C LEU A 10 13.83 -21.60 6.21
N LEU A 11 14.66 -21.39 5.20
CA LEU A 11 14.39 -21.73 3.80
C LEU A 11 15.32 -22.86 3.37
N CYS A 12 14.75 -23.85 2.69
CA CYS A 12 15.51 -24.94 2.07
C CYS A 12 15.97 -24.49 0.67
N MET A 13 17.26 -24.15 0.50
CA MET A 13 17.80 -23.75 -0.82
C MET A 13 18.50 -24.92 -1.51
N PRO A 14 18.27 -25.15 -2.82
CA PRO A 14 18.89 -26.26 -3.53
C PRO A 14 20.39 -26.02 -3.72
N VAL A 15 21.21 -26.99 -3.35
CA VAL A 15 22.66 -26.98 -3.51
C VAL A 15 23.09 -28.13 -4.43
N ALA A 16 24.06 -27.85 -5.31
CA ALA A 16 24.54 -28.79 -6.32
C ALA A 16 25.59 -29.80 -5.79
N SER A 17 25.82 -29.85 -4.46
CA SER A 17 26.94 -30.59 -3.87
C SER A 17 26.55 -31.23 -2.54
N ASP A 18 27.24 -32.32 -2.16
CA ASP A 18 27.12 -33.08 -0.90
C ASP A 18 27.52 -32.26 0.37
N GLN A 19 27.50 -30.93 0.32
CA GLN A 19 27.75 -30.03 1.46
C GLN A 19 26.49 -29.80 2.33
N SER A 20 25.52 -30.72 2.30
CA SER A 20 24.38 -30.68 3.21
C SER A 20 24.77 -31.37 4.52
N SER A 21 24.72 -30.64 5.64
CA SER A 21 25.01 -31.22 6.95
C SER A 21 23.89 -32.20 7.35
N ALA A 22 24.17 -33.15 8.24
CA ALA A 22 23.15 -34.12 8.69
C ALA A 22 21.90 -33.44 9.29
N LEU A 23 22.06 -32.23 9.84
CA LEU A 23 20.97 -31.39 10.33
C LEU A 23 20.14 -30.80 9.18
N ASP A 24 20.76 -30.42 8.07
CA ASP A 24 20.04 -29.90 6.89
C ASP A 24 19.16 -30.97 6.26
N GLN A 25 19.65 -32.22 6.14
CA GLN A 25 18.88 -33.34 5.59
C GLN A 25 17.70 -33.76 6.48
N GLN A 26 17.80 -33.51 7.79
CA GLN A 26 16.73 -33.84 8.75
C GLN A 26 15.60 -32.81 8.76
N VAL A 27 15.91 -31.53 8.47
CA VAL A 27 14.91 -30.44 8.43
C VAL A 27 14.34 -30.24 7.02
N CYS A 28 15.18 -30.38 5.99
CA CYS A 28 14.81 -30.28 4.58
C CYS A 28 15.05 -31.63 3.89
N PRO A 29 14.02 -32.49 3.76
CA PRO A 29 14.20 -33.80 3.15
C PRO A 29 14.62 -33.64 1.67
N PRO A 30 15.63 -34.41 1.20
CA PRO A 30 16.07 -34.36 -0.19
C PRO A 30 14.96 -34.89 -1.12
N SER A 31 14.79 -34.23 -2.26
CA SER A 31 13.84 -34.64 -3.31
C SER A 31 14.63 -35.10 -4.55
N GLY A 32 14.80 -36.41 -4.69
CA GLY A 32 15.58 -37.00 -5.79
C GLY A 32 17.08 -36.76 -5.61
N THR A 33 17.76 -36.22 -6.63
CA THR A 33 19.21 -35.92 -6.63
C THR A 33 19.54 -34.49 -6.16
N GLN A 34 18.56 -33.76 -5.64
CA GLN A 34 18.74 -32.39 -5.15
C GLN A 34 18.89 -32.37 -3.63
N TYR A 35 20.01 -31.84 -3.18
CA TYR A 35 20.27 -31.57 -1.78
C TYR A 35 19.82 -30.15 -1.45
N PHE A 36 19.36 -29.94 -0.21
CA PHE A 36 18.96 -28.63 0.26
C PHE A 36 19.82 -28.23 1.46
N HIS A 37 20.24 -26.97 1.51
CA HIS A 37 20.91 -26.37 2.66
C HIS A 37 19.96 -25.41 3.36
N LEU A 38 19.99 -25.38 4.70
CA LEU A 38 19.21 -24.43 5.48
C LEU A 38 19.80 -23.03 5.35
N GLN A 39 19.01 -22.09 4.86
CA GLN A 39 19.33 -20.69 4.91
C GLN A 39 18.34 -19.96 5.81
N THR A 40 18.85 -19.21 6.78
CA THR A 40 18.02 -18.32 7.60
C THR A 40 17.86 -17.00 6.86
N GLN A 41 16.62 -16.57 6.65
CA GLN A 41 16.34 -15.27 6.08
C GLN A 41 15.29 -14.56 6.91
N GLN A 42 15.50 -13.26 7.11
CA GLN A 42 14.52 -12.42 7.76
C GLN A 42 13.44 -12.07 6.74
N VAL A 43 12.20 -12.40 7.07
CA VAL A 43 11.04 -12.12 6.21
C VAL A 43 10.05 -11.28 6.99
N TYR A 44 9.45 -10.32 6.30
CA TYR A 44 8.32 -9.56 6.83
C TYR A 44 7.06 -10.40 6.68
N VAL A 45 6.57 -10.95 7.79
CA VAL A 45 5.31 -11.68 7.80
C VAL A 45 4.19 -10.68 8.00
N ILE A 46 3.38 -10.52 6.96
CA ILE A 46 2.21 -9.67 6.95
C ILE A 46 1.08 -10.40 7.66
N ASP A 47 0.39 -9.71 8.57
CA ASP A 47 -0.82 -10.25 9.21
C ASP A 47 -1.95 -10.34 8.16
N PRO A 48 -2.60 -11.50 7.96
CA PRO A 48 -3.74 -11.59 7.04
C PRO A 48 -4.89 -10.64 7.40
N ALA A 49 -4.99 -10.13 8.63
CA ALA A 49 -5.97 -9.10 8.98
C ALA A 49 -5.63 -7.71 8.41
N SER A 50 -4.36 -7.45 8.04
CA SER A 50 -3.89 -6.19 7.45
C SER A 50 -3.87 -6.20 5.92
N GLN A 51 -4.21 -7.33 5.29
CA GLN A 51 -4.42 -7.47 3.84
C GLN A 51 -5.23 -6.33 3.21
N PRO A 52 -6.44 -5.97 3.68
CA PRO A 52 -7.23 -4.92 3.04
C PRO A 52 -6.58 -3.53 3.13
N PHE A 53 -5.76 -3.28 4.15
CA PHE A 53 -5.02 -2.02 4.30
C PHE A 53 -3.85 -1.95 3.30
N LEU A 54 -3.12 -3.05 3.12
CA LEU A 54 -2.01 -3.12 2.17
C LEU A 54 -2.50 -3.14 0.72
N ASP A 55 -3.60 -3.84 0.43
CA ASP A 55 -4.21 -3.82 -0.90
C ASP A 55 -4.67 -2.41 -1.26
N GLY A 56 -5.21 -1.65 -0.31
CA GLY A 56 -5.56 -0.24 -0.49
C GLY A 56 -4.36 0.68 -0.76
N LEU A 57 -3.18 0.36 -0.23
CA LEU A 57 -1.93 1.10 -0.50
C LEU A 57 -1.27 0.68 -1.82
N ALA A 58 -1.51 -0.56 -2.27
CA ALA A 58 -0.97 -1.09 -3.51
C ALA A 58 -1.76 -0.63 -4.74
N VAL A 59 -2.96 -0.07 -4.57
CA VAL A 59 -3.73 0.49 -5.69
C VAL A 59 -3.03 1.76 -6.21
N PRO A 60 -2.76 1.86 -7.52
CA PRO A 60 -2.23 3.08 -8.10
C PRO A 60 -3.22 4.24 -7.89
N PHE A 61 -2.70 5.39 -7.47
CA PHE A 61 -3.52 6.57 -7.25
C PHE A 61 -4.14 7.05 -8.57
N ASP A 62 -5.47 7.11 -8.64
CA ASP A 62 -6.19 7.60 -9.82
C ASP A 62 -6.23 9.13 -9.80
N TYR A 63 -5.25 9.74 -10.48
CA TYR A 63 -5.16 11.19 -10.66
C TYR A 63 -6.34 11.78 -11.44
N THR A 64 -6.99 10.99 -12.29
CA THR A 64 -8.11 11.44 -13.11
C THR A 64 -9.35 11.63 -12.24
N ALA A 65 -9.67 10.63 -11.42
CA ALA A 65 -10.75 10.72 -10.44
C ALA A 65 -10.45 11.79 -9.38
N ALA A 66 -9.24 11.79 -8.80
CA ALA A 66 -8.84 12.77 -7.79
C ALA A 66 -8.90 14.22 -8.31
N GLY A 67 -8.44 14.45 -9.54
CA GLY A 67 -8.53 15.76 -10.20
C GLY A 67 -9.98 16.20 -10.40
N GLY A 68 -10.87 15.28 -10.80
CA GLY A 68 -12.29 15.55 -10.96
C GLY A 68 -12.96 15.98 -9.64
N PHE A 69 -12.72 15.25 -8.55
CA PHE A 69 -13.27 15.60 -7.24
C PHE A 69 -12.74 16.93 -6.72
N PHE A 70 -11.44 17.20 -6.89
CA PHE A 70 -10.84 18.47 -6.50
C PHE A 70 -11.42 19.64 -7.30
N ALA A 71 -11.54 19.50 -8.61
CA ALA A 71 -12.09 20.54 -9.48
C ALA A 71 -13.57 20.84 -9.17
N LEU A 72 -14.37 19.80 -8.89
CA LEU A 72 -15.76 19.96 -8.47
C LEU A 72 -15.84 20.73 -7.15
N ALA A 73 -15.11 20.28 -6.13
CA ALA A 73 -15.09 20.95 -4.82
C ALA A 73 -14.67 22.42 -4.94
N PHE A 74 -13.61 22.69 -5.69
CA PHE A 74 -13.13 24.05 -5.95
C PHE A 74 -14.19 24.91 -6.66
N SER A 75 -14.82 24.39 -7.72
CA SER A 75 -15.82 25.14 -8.48
C SER A 75 -17.07 25.45 -7.65
N MET A 76 -17.49 24.57 -6.75
CA MET A 76 -18.58 24.84 -5.81
C MET A 76 -18.25 25.98 -4.84
N VAL A 77 -17.06 25.98 -4.25
CA VAL A 77 -16.63 27.05 -3.33
C VAL A 77 -16.55 28.39 -4.05
N VAL A 78 -15.92 28.42 -5.23
CA VAL A 78 -15.82 29.65 -6.04
C VAL A 78 -17.19 30.10 -6.53
N GLY A 79 -18.06 29.17 -6.93
CA GLY A 79 -19.42 29.47 -7.38
C GLY A 79 -20.26 30.13 -6.28
N ILE A 80 -20.27 29.56 -5.08
CA ILE A 80 -20.95 30.15 -3.92
C ILE A 80 -20.37 31.53 -3.60
N TRP A 81 -19.04 31.67 -3.62
CA TRP A 81 -18.39 32.96 -3.41
C TRP A 81 -18.82 34.00 -4.44
N MET A 82 -18.83 33.67 -5.73
CA MET A 82 -19.27 34.59 -6.80
C MET A 82 -20.75 34.99 -6.64
N VAL A 83 -21.63 34.05 -6.29
CA VAL A 83 -23.05 34.34 -6.04
C VAL A 83 -23.21 35.28 -4.84
N SER A 84 -22.48 35.03 -3.74
CA SER A 84 -22.52 35.91 -2.58
C SER A 84 -21.96 37.31 -2.86
N ALA A 85 -20.87 37.40 -3.64
CA ALA A 85 -20.23 38.65 -4.02
C ALA A 85 -21.12 39.48 -4.96
N SER A 86 -21.77 38.83 -5.94
CA SER A 86 -22.70 39.50 -6.85
C SER A 86 -23.96 39.99 -6.12
N ALA A 87 -24.54 39.21 -5.21
CA ALA A 87 -25.64 39.67 -4.37
C ALA A 87 -25.25 40.89 -3.52
N GLY A 88 -24.05 40.87 -2.89
CA GLY A 88 -23.52 42.01 -2.15
C GLY A 88 -23.30 43.26 -3.02
N SER A 89 -22.81 43.07 -4.25
CA SER A 89 -22.61 44.15 -5.24
C SER A 89 -23.94 44.83 -5.61
N ILE A 90 -24.96 44.03 -5.95
CA ILE A 90 -26.30 44.51 -6.33
C ILE A 90 -26.93 45.30 -5.17
N LEU A 91 -26.86 44.78 -3.94
CA LEU A 91 -27.35 45.48 -2.76
C LEU A 91 -26.62 46.81 -2.51
N SER A 92 -25.32 46.88 -2.79
CA SER A 92 -24.55 48.12 -2.64
C SER A 92 -24.96 49.19 -3.67
N LEU A 93 -25.34 48.77 -4.88
CA LEU A 93 -25.84 49.66 -5.94
C LEU A 93 -27.21 50.23 -5.56
N VAL A 94 -28.12 49.40 -5.06
CA VAL A 94 -29.45 49.84 -4.59
C VAL A 94 -29.34 50.80 -3.40
N LYS A 95 -28.37 50.60 -2.50
CA LYS A 95 -28.16 51.52 -1.36
C LYS A 95 -27.59 52.88 -1.78
N ARG A 96 -26.98 52.98 -2.97
CA ARG A 96 -26.28 54.19 -3.45
C ARG A 96 -27.09 55.03 -4.44
N GLY A 97 -28.11 54.47 -5.09
CA GLY A 97 -29.08 55.19 -5.92
C GLY A 97 -30.26 55.68 -5.09
#